data_AF-A0A1Q6JX54-F1
#
_entry.id   AF-A0A1Q6JX54-F1
#
_cell.length_a   1.000
_cell.length_b   1.000
_cell.length_c   1.000
_cell.angle_alpha   90.00
_cell.angle_beta   90.00
_cell.angle_gamma   90.00
#
_symmetry.space_group_name_H-M   'P 1'
#
loop_
_entity.id
_entity.type
_entity.pdbx_description
1 polymer ?
#
loop_
_entity_poly.entity_id
_entity_poly.type
_entity_poly.pdbx_seq_one_letter_code
_entity_poly.pdbx_strand_id
1 'polypeptide(L)'
;MHSARYAGIHGDDKKNRDLLLKNLENITDRSAYFISVIACYYPDDTYVFGVGKTYGRILRREEGSGGFGYDCIFYSDDLKKSFGLATAEEKNAVSHRYRALKDVMTKIK
;
A
#
# COMPACT_ATOMS: atom_id res chain seq x y z
N MET A 1 2.73 -10.07 7.51
CA MET A 1 1.95 -10.43 6.30
C MET A 1 0.54 -10.85 6.71
N HIS A 2 -0.41 -9.92 6.80
CA HIS A 2 -1.82 -10.24 7.10
C HIS A 2 -2.83 -9.34 6.38
N SER A 3 -2.38 -8.32 5.64
CA SER A 3 -3.25 -7.25 5.13
C SER A 3 -4.42 -7.74 4.28
N ALA A 4 -4.21 -8.75 3.41
CA ALA A 4 -5.29 -9.28 2.57
C ALA A 4 -6.32 -10.14 3.33
N ARG A 5 -6.02 -10.52 4.58
CA ARG A 5 -6.84 -11.39 5.44
C ARG A 5 -6.98 -10.81 6.85
N TYR A 6 -6.93 -9.48 6.96
CA TYR A 6 -6.86 -8.80 8.25
C TYR A 6 -8.12 -9.07 9.08
N ALA A 7 -9.28 -9.11 8.42
CA ALA A 7 -10.57 -9.50 9.01
C ALA A 7 -10.83 -11.02 8.96
N GLY A 8 -9.80 -11.85 8.83
CA GLY A 8 -9.89 -13.31 8.85
C GLY A 8 -10.30 -13.96 7.52
N ILE A 9 -10.92 -13.22 6.60
CA ILE A 9 -11.29 -13.69 5.26
C ILE A 9 -10.36 -13.06 4.22
N HIS A 10 -9.80 -13.87 3.34
CA HIS A 10 -8.96 -13.38 2.25
C HIS A 10 -9.77 -12.61 1.21
N GLY A 11 -9.32 -11.41 0.83
CA GLY A 11 -9.87 -10.64 -0.28
C GLY A 11 -11.12 -9.80 0.04
N ASP A 12 -11.64 -9.84 1.27
CA ASP A 12 -12.75 -8.97 1.68
C ASP A 12 -12.23 -7.59 2.11
N ASP A 13 -11.94 -6.76 1.11
CA ASP A 13 -11.35 -5.43 1.30
C ASP A 13 -12.22 -4.55 2.21
N LYS A 14 -13.56 -4.63 2.07
CA LYS A 14 -14.47 -3.83 2.90
C LYS A 14 -14.37 -4.21 4.37
N LYS A 15 -14.43 -5.51 4.71
CA LYS A 15 -14.27 -5.95 6.10
C LYS A 15 -12.89 -5.63 6.66
N ASN A 16 -11.85 -5.74 5.84
CA ASN A 16 -10.49 -5.38 6.22
C ASN A 16 -10.40 -3.89 6.61
N ARG A 17 -10.99 -3.00 5.81
CA ARG A 17 -11.04 -1.56 6.10
C ARG A 17 -11.89 -1.24 7.33
N ASP A 18 -13.08 -1.83 7.45
CA ASP A 18 -13.98 -1.60 8.59
C ASP A 18 -13.32 -2.00 9.91
N LEU A 19 -12.68 -3.18 9.93
CA LEU A 19 -11.96 -3.64 11.11
C LEU A 19 -10.78 -2.71 11.45
N LEU A 20 -10.03 -2.25 10.44
CA LEU A 20 -8.91 -1.33 10.68
C LEU A 20 -9.40 0.02 11.23
N LEU A 21 -10.45 0.59 10.65
CA LEU A 21 -11.03 1.85 11.11
C LEU A 21 -11.53 1.74 12.54
N LYS A 22 -12.23 0.65 12.88
CA LYS A 22 -12.69 0.33 14.24
C LYS A 22 -11.51 0.23 15.22
N ASN A 23 -10.48 -0.53 14.87
CA ASN A 23 -9.32 -0.72 15.74
C ASN A 23 -8.54 0.58 15.99
N LEU A 24 -8.64 1.56 15.09
CA LEU A 24 -7.98 2.85 15.20
C LEU A 24 -8.90 3.97 15.72
N GLU A 25 -10.14 3.70 16.10
CA GLU A 25 -11.14 4.73 16.45
C GLU A 25 -10.61 5.79 17.43
N ASN A 26 -9.99 5.33 18.52
CA ASN A 26 -9.44 6.15 19.60
C ASN A 26 -7.94 6.45 19.47
N ILE A 27 -7.33 6.11 18.34
CA ILE A 27 -5.90 6.32 18.09
C ILE A 27 -5.67 7.66 17.39
N THR A 28 -4.78 8.47 17.96
CA THR A 28 -4.40 9.79 17.45
C THR A 28 -3.31 9.69 16.38
N ASP A 29 -2.24 8.94 16.65
CA ASP A 29 -1.20 8.64 15.66
C ASP A 29 -1.68 7.55 14.70
N ARG A 30 -2.03 7.98 13.50
CA ARG A 30 -2.50 7.12 12.43
C ARG A 30 -1.46 6.98 11.32
N SER A 31 -0.19 7.30 11.60
CA SER A 31 0.89 7.15 10.63
C SER A 31 0.96 5.72 10.12
N ALA A 32 1.13 5.59 8.80
CA ALA A 32 1.14 4.30 8.13
C ALA A 32 1.97 4.39 6.86
N TYR A 33 2.36 3.24 6.33
CA TYR A 33 2.93 3.15 5.00
C TYR A 33 2.47 1.88 4.32
N PHE A 34 2.31 1.94 3.00
CA PHE A 34 2.31 0.72 2.20
C PHE A 34 3.74 0.32 1.89
N ILE A 35 3.98 -1.00 1.78
CA ILE A 35 5.27 -1.59 1.42
C ILE A 35 5.09 -2.62 0.31
N SER A 36 6.01 -2.64 -0.65
CA SER A 36 6.17 -3.69 -1.66
C SER A 36 7.60 -4.18 -1.64
N VAL A 37 7.75 -5.50 -1.79
CA VAL A 37 9.02 -6.15 -2.07
C VAL A 37 8.85 -6.88 -3.40
N ILE A 38 9.76 -6.66 -4.34
CA ILE A 38 9.79 -7.36 -5.64
C ILE A 38 11.10 -8.12 -5.70
N ALA A 39 11.05 -9.42 -5.93
CA ALA A 39 12.23 -10.27 -6.11
C ALA A 39 12.35 -10.72 -7.57
N CYS A 40 13.56 -10.66 -8.11
CA CYS A 40 13.95 -11.25 -9.38
C CYS A 40 14.90 -12.41 -9.07
N TYR A 41 14.50 -13.62 -9.48
CA TYR A 41 15.26 -14.86 -9.28
C TYR A 41 15.85 -15.31 -10.60
N TYR A 42 17.13 -15.65 -10.60
CA TYR A 42 17.88 -16.04 -11.78
C TYR A 42 18.04 -17.58 -11.86
N PRO A 43 18.27 -18.15 -13.06
CA PRO A 43 18.52 -19.59 -13.20
C PRO A 43 19.79 -20.10 -12.51
N ASP A 44 20.71 -19.20 -12.12
CA ASP A 44 21.95 -19.53 -11.39
C ASP A 44 21.76 -19.54 -9.86
N ASP A 45 20.51 -19.62 -9.41
CA ASP A 45 20.07 -19.57 -8.02
C ASP A 45 20.40 -18.26 -7.27
N THR A 46 20.87 -17.22 -7.98
CA THR A 46 20.99 -15.88 -7.41
C THR A 46 19.67 -15.13 -7.48
N TYR A 47 19.50 -14.14 -6.61
CA TYR A 47 18.34 -13.25 -6.65
C TYR A 47 18.71 -11.84 -6.25
N VAL A 48 17.95 -10.88 -6.76
CA VAL A 48 17.96 -9.49 -6.33
C VAL A 48 16.56 -9.09 -5.92
N PHE A 49 16.44 -8.17 -4.97
CA PHE A 49 15.14 -7.65 -4.57
C PHE A 49 15.15 -6.13 -4.43
N GLY A 50 14.02 -5.55 -4.79
CA GLY A 50 13.69 -4.16 -4.58
C GLY A 50 12.68 -3.99 -3.46
N VAL A 51 12.82 -2.92 -2.67
CA VAL A 51 11.86 -2.55 -1.62
C VAL A 51 11.36 -1.14 -1.89
N GLY A 52 10.05 -0.96 -1.81
CA GLY A 52 9.42 0.35 -1.93
C GLY A 52 8.43 0.59 -0.80
N LYS A 53 8.47 1.80 -0.26
CA LYS A 53 7.50 2.28 0.74
C LYS A 53 6.88 3.59 0.27
N THR A 54 5.58 3.79 0.51
CA THR A 54 4.91 5.09 0.39
C THR A 54 4.25 5.41 1.72
N TYR A 55 4.54 6.60 2.25
CA TYR A 55 4.16 7.03 3.59
C TYR A 55 2.89 7.87 3.56
N GLY A 56 2.18 7.86 4.67
CA GLY A 56 0.91 8.50 4.80
C GLY A 56 0.29 8.25 6.17
N ARG A 57 -1.03 8.32 6.20
CA ARG A 57 -1.81 8.06 7.40
C ARG A 57 -3.15 7.43 7.07
N ILE A 58 -3.68 6.66 8.01
CA ILE A 58 -5.01 6.09 7.90
C ILE A 58 -6.06 7.18 8.15
N LEU A 59 -7.00 7.34 7.23
CA LEU A 59 -8.13 8.24 7.35
C LEU A 59 -9.12 7.74 8.42
N ARG A 60 -10.01 8.62 8.89
CA ARG A 60 -11.07 8.23 9.85
C ARG A 60 -12.30 7.61 9.18
N ARG A 61 -12.43 7.78 7.87
CA ARG A 61 -13.49 7.25 7.02
C ARG A 61 -12.95 7.00 5.62
N GLU A 62 -13.69 6.25 4.81
CA GLU A 62 -13.37 6.08 3.40
C GLU A 62 -13.53 7.41 2.64
N GLU A 63 -12.58 7.72 1.77
CA GLU A 63 -12.60 8.86 0.85
C GLU A 63 -12.23 8.37 -0.57
N GLY A 64 -13.17 8.52 -1.50
CA GLY A 64 -13.05 8.03 -2.87
C GLY A 64 -13.34 6.53 -3.02
N SER A 65 -13.50 6.10 -4.27
CA SER A 65 -13.86 4.71 -4.63
C SER A 65 -12.87 4.07 -5.60
N GLY A 66 -11.80 4.78 -5.97
CA GLY A 66 -10.74 4.29 -6.84
C GLY A 66 -9.80 3.32 -6.12
N GLY A 67 -9.05 2.54 -6.91
CA GLY A 67 -8.06 1.61 -6.37
C GLY A 67 -8.67 0.35 -5.74
N PHE A 68 -7.98 -0.22 -4.75
CA PHE A 68 -8.34 -1.47 -4.09
C PHE A 68 -7.74 -1.58 -2.67
N GLY A 69 -8.12 -2.61 -1.92
CA GLY A 69 -7.58 -2.85 -0.59
C GLY A 69 -7.90 -1.71 0.37
N TYR A 70 -6.85 -1.04 0.82
CA TYR A 70 -6.89 0.03 1.81
C TYR A 70 -6.81 1.43 1.19
N ASP A 71 -6.81 1.56 -0.14
CA ASP A 71 -6.57 2.82 -0.84
C ASP A 71 -7.53 3.94 -0.40
N CYS A 72 -8.82 3.66 -0.28
CA CYS A 72 -9.82 4.66 0.12
C CYS A 72 -9.72 5.09 1.59
N ILE A 73 -8.90 4.44 2.41
CA ILE A 73 -8.61 4.88 3.79
C ILE A 73 -7.15 5.26 4.00
N PHE A 74 -6.37 5.39 2.94
CA PHE A 74 -4.96 5.77 3.00
C PHE A 74 -4.78 7.17 2.41
N TYR A 75 -4.45 8.13 3.27
CA TYR A 75 -4.03 9.46 2.86
C TYR A 75 -2.55 9.46 2.53
N SER A 76 -2.20 9.80 1.29
CA SER A 76 -0.81 9.86 0.85
C SER A 76 -0.17 11.20 1.18
N ASP A 77 1.01 11.15 1.80
CA ASP A 77 1.79 12.36 2.06
C ASP A 77 2.37 12.95 0.77
N ASP A 78 2.60 12.13 -0.26
CA ASP A 78 3.12 12.59 -1.56
C ASP A 78 2.03 13.29 -2.39
N LEU A 79 0.83 12.71 -2.47
CA LEU A 79 -0.27 13.27 -3.29
C LEU A 79 -1.17 14.25 -2.54
N LYS A 80 -1.03 14.35 -1.22
CA LYS A 80 -1.89 15.15 -0.33
C LYS A 80 -3.39 14.85 -0.47
N LYS A 81 -3.72 13.60 -0.82
CA LYS A 81 -5.10 13.11 -0.95
C LYS A 81 -5.19 11.61 -0.62
N SER A 82 -6.41 11.12 -0.42
CA SER A 82 -6.70 9.69 -0.37
C SER A 82 -6.26 9.00 -1.65
N PHE A 83 -5.64 7.83 -1.57
CA PHE A 83 -5.42 7.00 -2.76
C PHE A 83 -6.73 6.57 -3.43
N GLY A 84 -7.84 6.51 -2.69
CA GLY A 84 -9.17 6.27 -3.27
C GLY A 84 -9.68 7.41 -4.16
N LEU A 85 -9.10 8.61 -4.08
CA LEU A 85 -9.40 9.77 -4.94
C LEU A 85 -8.38 9.96 -6.07
N ALA A 86 -7.24 9.27 -6.00
CA ALA A 86 -6.18 9.43 -6.99
C ALA A 86 -6.51 8.66 -8.28
N THR A 87 -6.09 9.19 -9.43
CA THR A 87 -6.11 8.38 -10.66
C THR A 87 -5.07 7.27 -10.59
N ALA A 88 -5.17 6.29 -11.48
CA ALA A 88 -4.17 5.22 -11.57
C ALA A 88 -2.77 5.78 -11.85
N GLU A 89 -2.67 6.80 -12.70
CA GLU A 89 -1.42 7.48 -13.06
C GLU A 89 -0.82 8.21 -11.86
N GLU A 90 -1.60 9.03 -11.15
CA GLU A 90 -1.14 9.74 -9.95
C GLU A 90 -0.63 8.77 -8.89
N LYS A 91 -1.40 7.70 -8.62
CA LYS A 91 -1.01 6.68 -7.65
C LYS A 91 0.27 5.96 -8.08
N ASN A 92 0.36 5.57 -9.35
CA ASN A 92 1.52 4.84 -9.86
C ASN A 92 2.81 5.65 -9.70
N ALA A 93 2.78 6.97 -9.91
CA ALA A 93 3.95 7.84 -9.77
C ALA A 93 4.59 7.82 -8.38
N VAL A 94 3.81 7.55 -7.32
CA VAL A 94 4.29 7.61 -5.93
C VAL A 94 4.16 6.29 -5.15
N SER A 95 3.56 5.26 -5.74
CA SER A 95 3.24 4.03 -5.01
C SER A 95 4.47 3.26 -4.53
N HIS A 96 4.31 2.55 -3.41
CA HIS A 96 5.26 1.56 -2.92
C HIS A 96 5.67 0.53 -3.98
N ARG A 97 4.76 0.12 -4.88
CA ARG A 97 5.06 -0.81 -5.97
C ARG A 97 5.99 -0.21 -7.02
N TYR A 98 5.71 1.01 -7.47
CA TYR A 98 6.59 1.72 -8.41
C TYR A 98 7.97 1.94 -7.81
N ARG A 99 8.05 2.31 -6.53
CA ARG A 99 9.31 2.46 -5.80
C ARG A 99 10.09 1.13 -5.71
N ALA A 100 9.40 0.02 -5.40
CA ALA A 100 10.02 -1.31 -5.35
C ALA A 100 10.51 -1.75 -6.73
N LEU A 101 9.75 -1.45 -7.78
CA LEU A 101 10.14 -1.74 -9.16
C LEU A 101 11.38 -0.93 -9.55
N LYS A 102 11.38 0.36 -9.27
CA LYS A 102 12.55 1.22 -9.53
C LYS A 102 13.80 0.71 -8.78
N ASP A 103 13.64 0.29 -7.53
CA ASP A 103 14.76 -0.23 -6.71
C ASP A 103 15.27 -1.59 -7.21
N VAL A 104 14.41 -2.49 -7.69
CA VAL A 104 14.89 -3.76 -8.25
C VAL A 104 15.57 -3.56 -9.60
N MET A 105 15.05 -2.65 -10.44
CA MET A 105 15.62 -2.35 -11.76
C MET A 105 17.05 -1.82 -11.73
N THR A 106 17.51 -1.22 -10.62
CA THR A 106 18.92 -0.79 -10.48
C THR A 106 19.86 -1.92 -10.09
N LYS A 107 19.32 -3.07 -9.68
CA LYS A 107 20.08 -4.24 -9.18
C LYS A 107 20.04 -5.41 -10.15
N ILE A 108 19.08 -5.40 -11.07
CA ILE A 108 18.97 -6.41 -12.13
C ILE A 108 20.20 -6.26 -13.05
N LYS A 109 20.87 -7.38 -13.28
CA LYS A 109 21.97 -7.54 -14.24
C LYS A 109 21.46 -7.57 -15.68
#